data_AF-F9Q0K8-F1
#
_entry.id   AF-F9Q0K8-F1
#
_cell.length_a   1.000
_cell.length_b   1.000
_cell.length_c   1.000
_cell.angle_alpha   90.00
_cell.angle_beta   90.00
_cell.angle_gamma   90.00
#
_symmetry.space_group_name_H-M   'P 1'
#
loop_
_entity.id
_entity.type
_entity.pdbx_description
1 polymer ?
#
loop_
_entity_poly.entity_id
_entity_poly.type
_entity_poly.pdbx_seq_one_letter_code
_entity_poly.pdbx_strand_id
1 'polypeptide(L)'
;MEKSYSTFEPYVKAMNRLMILSQDFQKKPIVDMLEAMCTLFHKRDKEKAIHLYDRAIICAQAFEDQVLEARISGEKERDLKTFEEMKS
;
A
#
# COMPACT_ATOMS: atom_id res chain seq x y z
N MET A 1 2.04 1.02 -20.05
CA MET A 1 2.90 0.07 -19.31
C MET A 1 1.99 -0.70 -18.38
N GLU A 2 1.83 -2.00 -18.62
CA GLU A 2 1.15 -2.88 -17.67
C GLU A 2 1.97 -2.88 -16.37
N LYS A 3 1.43 -2.30 -15.30
CA LYS A 3 2.08 -2.33 -13.99
C LYS A 3 2.08 -3.80 -13.55
N SER A 4 3.21 -4.51 -13.71
CA SER A 4 3.33 -5.89 -13.25
C SER A 4 3.51 -5.89 -11.73
N TYR A 5 2.40 -5.77 -11.02
CA TYR A 5 2.36 -5.80 -9.55
C TYR A 5 2.89 -7.13 -8.98
N SER A 6 2.85 -8.21 -9.78
CA SER A 6 3.50 -9.49 -9.45
C SER A 6 5.02 -9.37 -9.30
N THR A 7 5.65 -8.54 -10.13
CA THR A 7 7.09 -8.27 -10.07
C THR A 7 7.46 -7.44 -8.85
N PHE A 8 6.53 -6.64 -8.31
CA PHE A 8 6.76 -5.78 -7.16
C PHE A 8 6.65 -6.49 -5.81
N GLU A 9 5.84 -7.54 -5.70
CA GLU A 9 5.60 -8.24 -4.43
C GLU A 9 6.88 -8.72 -3.71
N PRO A 10 7.88 -9.32 -4.39
CA PRO A 10 9.13 -9.72 -3.74
C PRO A 10 9.88 -8.55 -3.10
N TYR A 11 9.88 -7.38 -3.75
CA TYR A 11 10.53 -6.17 -3.22
C TYR A 11 9.78 -5.63 -2.00
N VAL A 12 8.44 -5.64 -2.01
CA VAL A 12 7.64 -5.23 -0.85
C VAL A 12 7.91 -6.15 0.35
N LYS A 13 7.99 -7.46 0.12
CA LYS A 13 8.38 -8.42 1.17
C LYS A 13 9.79 -8.14 1.72
N ALA A 14 10.75 -7.84 0.85
CA ALA A 14 12.11 -7.50 1.26
C ALA A 14 12.14 -6.20 2.09
N MET A 15 11.40 -5.15 1.67
CA MET A 15 11.27 -3.91 2.42
C MET A 15 10.65 -4.12 3.80
N ASN A 16 9.57 -4.89 3.90
CA ASN A 16 8.96 -5.22 5.19
C ASN A 16 9.96 -5.96 6.11
N ARG A 17 10.71 -6.93 5.56
CA ARG A 17 11.74 -7.65 6.31
C ARG A 17 12.86 -6.71 6.78
N LEU A 18 13.36 -5.84 5.90
CA LEU A 18 14.41 -4.87 6.24
C LEU A 18 13.94 -3.92 7.33
N MET A 19 12.73 -3.38 7.22
CA MET A 19 12.11 -2.51 8.22
C MET A 19 12.03 -3.18 9.60
N ILE A 20 11.63 -4.46 9.66
CA ILE A 20 11.59 -5.22 10.93
C ILE A 20 13.00 -5.43 11.50
N LEU A 21 13.96 -5.79 10.64
CA LEU A 21 15.35 -6.04 11.06
C LEU A 21 16.08 -4.77 11.53
N SER A 22 15.83 -3.63 10.86
CA SER A 22 16.42 -2.34 11.22
C SER A 22 15.65 -1.60 12.31
N GLN A 23 14.44 -2.07 12.65
CA GLN A 23 13.48 -1.37 13.51
C GLN A 23 13.09 0.03 12.99
N ASP A 24 13.24 0.28 11.67
CA ASP A 24 12.88 1.56 11.03
C ASP A 24 11.38 1.63 10.72
N PHE A 25 10.55 1.60 11.77
CA PHE A 25 9.09 1.58 11.63
C PHE A 25 8.50 2.89 11.06
N GLN A 26 9.31 3.94 10.88
CA GLN A 26 8.88 5.14 10.17
C GLN A 26 8.45 4.83 8.73
N LYS A 27 8.95 3.75 8.13
CA LYS A 27 8.58 3.33 6.76
C LYS A 27 7.30 2.51 6.68
N LYS A 28 6.69 2.15 7.83
CA LYS A 28 5.51 1.29 7.90
C LYS A 28 4.33 1.75 7.03
N PRO A 29 3.95 3.05 7.01
CA PRO A 29 2.86 3.53 6.16
C PRO A 29 3.11 3.23 4.68
N ILE A 30 4.35 3.46 4.21
CA ILE A 30 4.71 3.27 2.81
C ILE A 30 4.73 1.79 2.45
N VAL A 31 5.30 0.94 3.31
CA VAL A 31 5.34 -0.52 3.09
C VAL A 31 3.92 -1.09 3.03
N ASP A 32 3.02 -0.64 3.91
CA ASP A 32 1.62 -1.07 3.92
C ASP A 32 0.87 -0.63 2.67
N MET A 33 1.05 0.62 2.23
CA MET A 33 0.46 1.11 0.98
C MET A 33 0.91 0.27 -0.22
N LEU A 34 2.22 -0.04 -0.32
CA LEU A 34 2.75 -0.86 -1.42
C LEU A 34 2.22 -2.31 -1.36
N GLU A 35 2.05 -2.87 -0.16
CA GLU A 35 1.42 -4.18 0.02
C GLU A 35 -0.06 -4.15 -0.39
N ALA A 36 -0.76 -3.04 -0.11
CA ALA A 36 -2.14 -2.82 -0.53
C ALA A 36 -2.26 -2.84 -2.06
N MET A 37 -1.40 -2.10 -2.77
CA MET A 37 -1.36 -2.08 -4.23
C MET A 37 -1.15 -3.48 -4.83
N CYS A 38 -0.17 -4.24 -4.30
CA CYS A 38 0.07 -5.60 -4.75
C CYS A 38 -1.14 -6.51 -4.48
N THR A 39 -1.75 -6.38 -3.32
CA THR A 39 -2.93 -7.16 -2.93
C THR A 39 -4.14 -6.85 -3.82
N LEU A 40 -4.36 -5.57 -4.14
CA LEU A 40 -5.46 -5.14 -4.98
C LEU A 40 -5.28 -5.64 -6.41
N PHE A 41 -4.15 -5.34 -7.06
CA PHE A 41 -4.02 -5.56 -8.50
C PHE A 41 -3.46 -6.93 -8.87
N HIS A 42 -2.56 -7.51 -8.07
CA HIS A 42 -2.02 -8.84 -8.35
C HIS A 42 -2.90 -9.94 -7.76
N LYS A 43 -3.25 -9.82 -6.47
CA LYS A 43 -4.03 -10.86 -5.76
C LYS A 43 -5.54 -10.71 -5.96
N ARG A 44 -5.99 -9.58 -6.52
CA ARG A 44 -7.41 -9.26 -6.78
C ARG A 44 -8.27 -9.29 -5.50
N ASP A 45 -7.64 -9.07 -4.34
CA ASP A 45 -8.29 -9.08 -3.03
C ASP A 45 -8.53 -7.64 -2.55
N LYS A 46 -9.72 -7.12 -2.91
CA LYS A 46 -10.09 -5.73 -2.63
C LYS A 46 -10.24 -5.45 -1.14
N GLU A 47 -10.88 -6.34 -0.39
CA GLU A 47 -11.15 -6.15 1.04
C GLU A 47 -9.84 -6.06 1.83
N LYS A 48 -8.92 -6.99 1.59
CA LYS A 48 -7.62 -6.97 2.23
C LYS A 48 -6.79 -5.75 1.83
N ALA A 49 -6.86 -5.32 0.57
CA ALA A 49 -6.19 -4.11 0.13
C ALA A 49 -6.72 -2.86 0.86
N ILE A 50 -8.03 -2.73 1.03
CA ILE A 50 -8.64 -1.63 1.79
C ILE A 50 -8.10 -1.60 3.22
N HIS A 51 -8.07 -2.74 3.90
CA HIS A 51 -7.51 -2.84 5.25
C HIS A 51 -6.03 -2.43 5.33
N LEU A 52 -5.24 -2.75 4.31
CA LEU A 52 -3.83 -2.36 4.24
C LEU A 52 -3.66 -0.85 4.03
N TYR A 53 -4.46 -0.24 3.14
CA TYR A 53 -4.46 1.23 3.00
C TYR A 53 -4.91 1.92 4.29
N ASP A 54 -5.97 1.43 4.95
CA ASP A 54 -6.46 2.03 6.19
C ASP A 54 -5.41 1.96 7.30
N ARG A 55 -4.71 0.84 7.40
CA ARG A 55 -3.57 0.70 8.32
C ARG A 55 -2.45 1.69 7.99
N ALA A 56 -2.13 1.87 6.72
CA ALA A 56 -1.13 2.84 6.28
C ALA A 56 -1.51 4.29 6.65
N ILE A 57 -2.77 4.66 6.44
CA ILE A 57 -3.32 5.98 6.79
C ILE A 57 -3.26 6.20 8.31
N ILE A 58 -3.73 5.23 9.11
CA ILE A 58 -3.68 5.31 10.58
C ILE A 58 -2.24 5.45 11.07
N CYS A 59 -1.28 4.72 10.48
CA CYS A 59 0.13 4.88 10.84
C CYS A 59 0.68 6.27 10.50
N ALA A 60 0.33 6.83 9.33
CA ALA A 60 0.73 8.19 8.97
C ALA A 60 0.15 9.24 9.93
N GLN A 61 -1.12 9.09 10.31
CA GLN A 61 -1.78 9.93 11.33
C GLN A 61 -1.08 9.83 12.69
N ALA A 62 -0.72 8.62 13.13
CA ALA A 62 -0.01 8.41 14.38
C ALA A 62 1.40 9.02 14.39
N PHE A 63 2.01 9.21 13.22
CA PHE A 63 3.28 9.92 13.04
C PHE A 63 3.09 11.43 12.83
N GLU A 64 1.86 11.93 12.89
CA GLU A 64 1.49 13.32 12.62
C GLU A 64 1.94 13.82 11.22
N ASP A 65 2.14 12.89 10.28
CA ASP A 65 2.55 13.18 8.90
C ASP A 65 1.32 13.33 7.99
N GLN A 66 0.70 14.51 8.07
CA GLN A 66 -0.49 14.86 7.29
C GLN A 66 -0.25 14.84 5.77
N VAL A 67 0.99 15.10 5.34
CA VAL A 67 1.37 15.07 3.91
C VAL A 67 1.34 13.63 3.40
N LEU A 68 1.91 12.71 4.18
CA LEU A 68 1.89 11.29 3.84
C LEU A 68 0.48 10.70 3.93
N GLU A 69 -0.29 11.06 4.96
CA GLU A 69 -1.70 10.69 5.09
C GLU A 69 -2.50 11.05 3.84
N ALA A 70 -2.46 12.32 3.43
CA ALA A 70 -3.19 12.81 2.26
C ALA A 70 -2.75 12.11 0.97
N ARG A 71 -1.46 11.82 0.83
CA ARG A 71 -0.92 11.06 -0.31
C ARG A 71 -1.47 9.64 -0.36
N ILE A 72 -1.45 8.92 0.76
CA ILE A 72 -1.91 7.53 0.83
C ILE A 72 -3.41 7.46 0.57
N SER A 73 -4.21 8.35 1.15
CA SER A 73 -5.65 8.45 0.91
C SER A 73 -5.96 8.69 -0.57
N GLY A 74 -5.23 9.63 -1.20
CA GLY A 74 -5.38 9.89 -2.63
C GLY A 74 -4.97 8.71 -3.53
N GLU A 75 -3.93 7.96 -3.18
CA GLU A 75 -3.57 6.72 -3.90
C GLU A 75 -4.64 5.64 -3.73
N LYS A 76 -5.14 5.43 -2.50
CA LYS A 76 -6.24 4.47 -2.24
C LYS A 76 -7.44 4.73 -3.16
N GLU A 77 -7.90 5.98 -3.23
CA GLU A 77 -9.03 6.36 -4.07
C GLU A 77 -8.76 6.09 -5.56
N ARG A 78 -7.59 6.49 -6.06
CA ARG A 78 -7.19 6.25 -7.45
C ARG A 78 -7.13 4.76 -7.77
N ASP A 79 -6.45 3.99 -6.93
CA ASP A 79 -6.21 2.58 -7.17
C ASP A 79 -7.52 1.77 -7.11
N LEU A 80 -8.42 2.08 -6.17
CA LEU A 80 -9.75 1.47 -6.13
C LEU A 80 -10.58 1.81 -7.37
N LYS A 81 -10.56 3.07 -7.82
CA LYS A 81 -11.25 3.46 -9.05
C LYS A 81 -10.71 2.70 -10.27
N THR A 82 -9.40 2.66 -10.44
CA THR A 82 -8.75 1.90 -11.53
C THR A 82 -9.09 0.42 -11.46
N PHE A 83 -9.14 -0.17 -10.26
CA PHE A 83 -9.48 -1.58 -10.11
C PHE A 83 -10.91 -1.92 -10.54
N GLU A 84 -11.88 -1.03 -10.28
CA GLU A 84 -13.26 -1.20 -10.76
C GLU A 84 -13.36 -1.01 -12.29
N GLU A 85 -12.65 -0.03 -12.85
CA GLU A 85 -12.59 0.18 -14.30
C GLU A 85 -11.99 -1.03 -15.04
N MET A 86 -11.01 -1.72 -14.45
CA MET A 86 -10.44 -2.96 -15.02
C MET A 86 -11.41 -4.16 -15.00
N LYS A 87 -12.50 -4.10 -14.23
CA LYS A 87 -13.52 -5.15 -14.18
C LYS A 87 -14.68 -4.91 -15.16
N SER A 88 -14.80 -3.69 -15.68
CA SER A 88 -15.86 -3.28 -16.61
C SER A 88 -15.49 -3.58 -18.06
#